data_AF-A0AAJ6QQL9-F1
#
_entry.id   AF-A0AAJ6QQL9-F1
#
_cell.length_a   1.000
_cell.length_b   1.000
_cell.length_c   1.000
_cell.angle_alpha   90.00
_cell.angle_beta   90.00
_cell.angle_gamma   90.00
#
_symmetry.space_group_name_H-M   'P 1'
#
loop_
_entity.id
_entity.type
_entity.pdbx_description
1 polymer ?
#
loop_
_entity_poly.entity_id
_entity_poly.type
_entity_poly.pdbx_seq_one_letter_code
_entity_poly.pdbx_strand_id
1 'polypeptide(L)'
;MTILCGAGTVFMDGTFRIVPRLFLQLYTIHAFFMGQMIPFVYFLLPNKQEATYRRMFCLLKALAASLGLSFNPRVFQLDFEVATLKAIRREFSTADLKGCNFHFQQCLWRKIQELGLSRQYREPGVKCFVRSIGALALVPLSLMDEAWLEINAEAPSTDHPAYSSLENFKEYFIHTWLENPSVFPRTLWNHYGKFESRTTNHVEGWHQAINTALGKKHGNIYEIISLLQRQQQKFEEDMLQLRMGGKPPRKSKKFEELNRKLRVFVEHFETNQVSLIQYIHSVGFNLSF
;
A
#
# COMPACT_ATOMS: atom_id res chain seq x y z
N MET A 1 21.81 -3.44 7.93
CA MET A 1 21.47 -2.12 8.51
C MET A 1 21.87 -0.93 7.64
N THR A 2 23.10 -0.84 7.11
CA THR A 2 23.53 0.30 6.28
C THR A 2 22.61 0.61 5.10
N ILE A 3 22.24 -0.42 4.31
CA ILE A 3 21.34 -0.26 3.16
C ILE A 3 19.97 0.27 3.59
N LEU A 4 19.39 -0.30 4.65
CA LEU A 4 18.10 0.13 5.18
C LEU A 4 18.13 1.58 5.67
N CYS A 5 19.17 1.98 6.41
CA CYS A 5 19.31 3.34 6.94
C CYS A 5 19.58 4.37 5.84
N GLY A 6 20.23 3.96 4.75
CA GLY A 6 20.44 4.80 3.57
C GLY A 6 19.26 4.85 2.60
N ALA A 7 18.19 4.07 2.82
CA ALA A 7 17.04 4.02 1.93
C ALA A 7 16.16 5.27 2.09
N GLY A 8 15.87 5.95 0.99
CA GLY A 8 14.94 7.09 1.00
C GLY A 8 13.49 6.70 1.27
N THR A 9 13.09 5.49 0.88
CA THR A 9 11.75 4.94 1.11
C THR A 9 11.85 3.55 1.70
N VAL A 10 11.05 3.28 2.72
CA VAL A 10 10.92 1.95 3.33
C VAL A 10 9.48 1.45 3.20
N PHE A 11 9.34 0.14 3.05
CA PHE A 11 8.06 -0.53 2.87
C PHE A 11 7.80 -1.43 4.07
N MET A 12 6.57 -1.37 4.59
CA MET A 12 6.24 -2.01 5.85
C MET A 12 4.93 -2.78 5.72
N ASP A 13 4.93 -4.02 6.22
CA ASP A 13 3.74 -4.86 6.22
C ASP A 13 3.87 -6.00 7.25
N GLY A 14 2.72 -6.50 7.70
CA GLY A 14 2.58 -7.56 8.70
C GLY A 14 1.90 -8.83 8.16
N THR A 15 2.41 -9.99 8.54
CA THR A 15 1.77 -11.30 8.27
C THR A 15 1.44 -12.05 9.55
N PHE A 16 0.28 -12.73 9.57
CA PHE A 16 -0.31 -13.31 10.78
C PHE A 16 -0.25 -14.85 10.82
N ARG A 17 -0.12 -15.50 9.65
CA ARG A 17 -0.36 -16.96 9.55
C ARG A 17 0.76 -17.80 10.16
N ILE A 18 1.98 -17.33 10.04
CA ILE A 18 3.19 -18.10 10.37
C ILE A 18 3.60 -17.95 11.82
N VAL A 19 3.14 -16.92 12.53
CA VAL A 19 3.75 -16.54 13.80
C VAL A 19 3.46 -17.52 14.94
N PRO A 20 4.40 -17.64 15.91
CA PRO A 20 4.18 -18.41 17.11
C PRO A 20 3.00 -17.82 17.91
N ARG A 21 2.29 -18.66 18.66
CA ARG A 21 1.05 -18.29 19.38
C ARG A 21 1.17 -17.09 20.32
N LEU A 22 2.38 -16.79 20.81
CA LEU A 22 2.64 -15.65 21.69
C LEU A 22 2.64 -14.30 20.96
N PHE A 23 2.69 -14.32 19.63
CA PHE A 23 2.73 -13.14 18.79
C PHE A 23 1.52 -13.09 17.87
N LEU A 24 1.07 -11.88 17.57
CA LEU A 24 -0.04 -11.68 16.66
C LEU A 24 0.45 -11.61 15.21
N GLN A 25 1.62 -11.01 14.97
CA GLN A 25 2.12 -10.79 13.61
C GLN A 25 3.64 -10.76 13.53
N LEU A 26 4.15 -11.16 12.36
CA LEU A 26 5.50 -10.91 11.92
C LEU A 26 5.44 -9.64 11.08
N TYR A 27 5.99 -8.57 11.63
CA TYR A 27 6.04 -7.27 11.01
C TYR A 27 7.42 -7.06 10.38
N THR A 28 7.46 -6.58 9.14
CA THR A 28 8.69 -6.56 8.35
C THR A 28 8.94 -5.21 7.73
N ILE A 29 10.21 -4.81 7.65
CA ILE A 29 10.64 -3.57 7.01
C ILE A 29 11.57 -3.91 5.84
N HIS A 30 11.19 -3.44 4.67
CA HIS A 30 11.84 -3.71 3.39
C HIS A 30 12.34 -2.40 2.78
N ALA A 31 13.35 -2.50 1.93
CA ALA A 31 13.80 -1.41 1.09
C ALA A 31 14.28 -1.94 -0.27
N PHE A 32 14.37 -1.06 -1.27
CA PHE A 32 14.96 -1.42 -2.55
C PHE A 32 16.49 -1.40 -2.47
N PHE A 33 17.12 -2.44 -3.01
CA PHE A 33 18.54 -2.52 -3.27
C PHE A 33 18.75 -2.92 -4.74
N MET A 34 19.36 -2.02 -5.53
CA MET A 34 19.64 -2.23 -6.96
C MET A 34 18.44 -2.75 -7.78
N GLY A 35 17.23 -2.23 -7.49
CA GLY A 35 16.00 -2.59 -8.20
C GLY A 35 15.26 -3.82 -7.65
N GLN A 36 15.81 -4.53 -6.66
CA GLN A 36 15.15 -5.63 -5.96
C GLN A 36 14.66 -5.17 -4.58
N MET A 37 13.44 -5.56 -4.19
CA MET A 37 12.94 -5.32 -2.84
C MET A 37 13.45 -6.40 -1.89
N ILE A 38 14.02 -5.98 -0.76
CA ILE A 38 14.68 -6.86 0.20
C ILE A 38 14.15 -6.59 1.62
N PRO A 39 13.76 -7.62 2.38
CA PRO A 39 13.50 -7.50 3.80
C PRO A 39 14.81 -7.31 4.57
N PHE A 40 14.86 -6.29 5.42
CA PHE A 40 16.06 -6.00 6.22
C PHE A 40 15.86 -6.26 7.71
N VAL A 41 14.64 -6.10 8.21
CA VAL A 41 14.35 -6.26 9.64
C VAL A 41 13.00 -6.95 9.83
N TYR A 42 12.96 -7.83 10.83
CA TYR A 42 11.83 -8.65 11.21
C TYR A 42 11.49 -8.41 12.67
N PHE A 43 10.21 -8.23 12.97
CA PHE A 43 9.70 -8.05 14.33
C PHE A 43 8.54 -8.99 14.59
N LEU A 44 8.64 -9.78 15.65
CA LEU A 44 7.49 -10.51 16.18
C LEU A 44 6.75 -9.59 17.16
N LEU A 45 5.57 -9.12 16.75
CA LEU A 45 4.79 -8.17 17.54
C LEU A 45 3.65 -8.88 18.27
N PRO A 46 3.46 -8.61 19.58
CA PRO A 46 2.42 -9.25 20.38
C PRO A 46 1.02 -8.75 20.06
N ASN A 47 0.89 -7.53 19.50
CA ASN A 47 -0.39 -6.90 19.19
C ASN A 47 -0.21 -5.76 18.16
N LYS A 48 -1.31 -5.08 17.84
CA LYS A 48 -1.39 -3.96 16.87
C LYS A 48 -1.55 -2.59 17.55
N GLN A 49 -1.01 -2.43 18.75
CA GLN A 49 -1.15 -1.18 19.51
C GLN A 49 -0.07 -0.17 19.12
N GLU A 50 -0.41 1.12 19.17
CA GLU A 50 0.52 2.21 18.87
C GLU A 50 1.80 2.12 19.73
N ALA A 51 1.66 1.84 21.03
CA ALA A 51 2.79 1.69 21.95
C ALA A 51 3.77 0.59 21.51
N THR A 52 3.26 -0.51 20.96
CA THR A 52 4.06 -1.63 20.45
C THR A 52 4.89 -1.19 19.23
N TYR A 53 4.27 -0.49 18.28
CA TYR A 53 5.00 0.04 17.12
C TYR A 53 6.01 1.11 17.50
N ARG A 54 5.67 2.00 18.44
CA ARG A 54 6.63 2.98 18.95
C ARG A 54 7.85 2.29 19.57
N ARG A 55 7.63 1.27 20.42
CA ARG A 55 8.73 0.48 20.99
C ARG A 55 9.57 -0.19 19.91
N MET A 56 8.94 -0.78 18.89
CA MET A 56 9.63 -1.37 17.73
C MET A 56 10.54 -0.35 17.05
N PHE A 57 10.05 0.87 16.77
CA PHE A 57 10.86 1.93 16.15
C PHE A 57 11.99 2.41 17.06
N CYS A 58 11.76 2.57 18.37
CA CYS A 58 12.81 2.93 19.30
C CYS A 58 13.94 1.89 19.31
N LEU A 59 13.61 0.60 19.30
CA LEU A 59 14.59 -0.49 19.23
C LEU A 59 15.38 -0.43 17.91
N LEU A 60 14.71 -0.19 16.79
CA LEU A 60 15.37 -0.07 15.49
C LEU A 60 16.32 1.12 15.42
N LYS A 61 15.90 2.29 15.93
CA LYS A 61 16.75 3.48 16.01
C LYS A 61 17.96 3.25 16.92
N ALA A 62 17.76 2.62 18.08
CA ALA A 62 18.84 2.29 19.00
C ALA A 62 19.86 1.34 18.35
N LEU A 63 19.39 0.32 17.63
CA LEU A 63 20.25 -0.59 16.87
C LEU A 63 21.01 0.12 15.74
N ALA A 64 20.37 1.06 15.03
CA ALA A 64 21.06 1.86 14.02
C ALA A 64 22.15 2.73 14.68
N ALA A 65 21.81 3.42 15.76
CA ALA A 65 22.73 4.29 16.49
C ALA A 65 23.93 3.54 17.05
N SER A 66 23.73 2.32 17.60
CA SER A 66 24.84 1.48 18.09
C SER A 66 25.83 1.06 16.99
N LEU A 67 25.42 1.16 15.73
CA LEU A 67 26.25 0.89 14.56
C LEU A 67 26.79 2.18 13.90
N GLY A 68 26.62 3.34 14.54
CA GLY A 68 27.00 4.64 13.97
C GLY A 68 26.12 5.09 12.80
N LEU A 69 24.91 4.53 12.67
CA LEU A 69 23.95 4.83 11.62
C LEU A 69 22.74 5.59 12.18
N SER A 70 22.00 6.27 11.30
CA SER A 70 20.72 6.88 11.63
C SER A 70 19.63 6.29 10.76
N PHE A 71 18.62 5.67 11.38
CA PHE A 71 17.43 5.22 10.68
C PHE A 71 16.43 6.37 10.62
N ASN A 72 16.40 7.10 9.50
CA ASN A 72 15.50 8.23 9.25
C ASN A 72 15.07 8.29 7.78
N PRO A 73 14.26 7.32 7.31
CA PRO A 73 13.80 7.31 5.92
C PRO A 73 12.87 8.51 5.65
N ARG A 74 12.89 9.01 4.40
CA ARG A 74 12.06 10.16 4.00
C ARG A 74 10.60 9.77 3.81
N VAL A 75 10.35 8.55 3.35
CA VAL A 75 9.00 8.06 3.04
C VAL A 75 8.80 6.68 3.67
N PHE A 76 7.68 6.51 4.35
CA PHE A 76 7.17 5.22 4.78
C PHE A 76 5.98 4.83 3.92
N GLN A 77 6.06 3.67 3.28
CA GLN A 77 4.96 3.11 2.51
C GLN A 77 4.40 1.85 3.17
N LEU A 78 3.11 1.88 3.51
CA LEU A 78 2.49 0.88 4.37
C LEU A 78 0.97 0.76 4.11
N ASP A 79 0.31 -0.16 4.81
CA ASP A 79 -1.15 -0.27 4.82
C ASP A 79 -1.80 0.87 5.63
N PHE A 80 -3.14 0.83 5.76
CA PHE A 80 -3.91 1.91 6.41
C PHE A 80 -4.12 1.68 7.92
N GLU A 81 -3.18 0.98 8.57
CA GLU A 81 -3.28 0.73 9.99
C GLU A 81 -3.01 1.98 10.84
N VAL A 82 -4.08 2.49 11.46
CA VAL A 82 -4.06 3.73 12.25
C VAL A 82 -2.99 3.73 13.34
N ALA A 83 -2.80 2.62 14.05
CA ALA A 83 -1.81 2.51 15.11
C ALA A 83 -0.37 2.70 14.59
N THR A 84 -0.05 2.10 13.45
CA THR A 84 1.26 2.25 12.80
C THR A 84 1.46 3.66 12.26
N LEU A 85 0.44 4.24 11.60
CA LEU A 85 0.47 5.62 11.10
C LEU A 85 0.74 6.61 12.24
N LYS A 86 0.03 6.48 13.37
CA LYS A 86 0.24 7.32 14.56
C LYS A 86 1.64 7.15 15.15
N ALA A 87 2.12 5.92 15.26
CA ALA A 87 3.47 5.64 15.75
C ALA A 87 4.55 6.28 14.87
N ILE A 88 4.43 6.19 13.53
CA ILE A 88 5.38 6.82 12.62
C ILE A 88 5.34 8.34 12.77
N ARG A 89 4.16 8.98 12.80
CA ARG A 89 4.08 10.45 12.97
C ARG A 89 4.75 10.94 14.25
N ARG A 90 4.69 10.15 15.33
CA ARG A 90 5.33 10.48 16.62
C ARG A 90 6.83 10.26 16.59
N GLU A 91 7.29 9.18 15.97
CA GLU A 91 8.70 8.81 15.96
C GLU A 91 9.48 9.49 14.81
N PHE A 92 8.84 9.84 13.71
CA PHE A 92 9.45 10.39 12.49
C PHE A 92 8.64 11.57 11.97
N SER A 93 8.66 12.69 12.69
CA SER A 93 7.82 13.86 12.40
C SER A 93 8.03 14.50 11.03
N THR A 94 9.22 14.32 10.43
CA THR A 94 9.57 14.87 9.12
C THR A 94 9.37 13.89 7.97
N ALA A 95 8.99 12.64 8.25
CA ALA A 95 8.84 11.63 7.23
C ALA A 95 7.44 11.67 6.62
N ASP A 96 7.39 11.53 5.29
CA ASP A 96 6.13 11.39 4.58
C ASP A 96 5.56 9.99 4.78
N LEU A 97 4.25 9.91 4.91
CA LEU A 97 3.49 8.67 4.93
C LEU A 97 2.79 8.49 3.60
N LYS A 98 2.93 7.30 3.01
CA LYS A 98 2.18 6.88 1.84
C LYS A 98 1.45 5.57 2.12
N GLY A 99 0.14 5.60 1.95
CA GLY A 99 -0.66 4.39 1.94
C GLY A 99 -0.35 3.56 0.70
N CYS A 100 -0.53 2.26 0.78
CA CYS A 100 -0.42 1.37 -0.37
C CYS A 100 -1.71 1.46 -1.20
N ASN A 101 -1.60 1.79 -2.50
CA ASN A 101 -2.78 1.87 -3.37
C ASN A 101 -3.54 0.55 -3.45
N PHE A 102 -2.84 -0.59 -3.38
CA PHE A 102 -3.51 -1.90 -3.38
C PHE A 102 -4.40 -2.07 -2.14
N HIS A 103 -3.89 -1.75 -0.96
CA HIS A 103 -4.67 -1.75 0.28
C HIS A 103 -5.82 -0.73 0.26
N PHE A 104 -5.63 0.42 -0.39
CA PHE A 104 -6.70 1.41 -0.58
C PHE A 104 -7.83 0.82 -1.43
N GLN A 105 -7.53 0.25 -2.60
CA GLN A 105 -8.53 -0.40 -3.45
C GLN A 105 -9.22 -1.56 -2.70
N GLN A 106 -8.48 -2.35 -1.91
CA GLN A 106 -9.07 -3.39 -1.08
C GLN A 106 -10.04 -2.85 -0.02
N CYS A 107 -9.72 -1.73 0.64
CA CYS A 107 -10.61 -1.10 1.61
C CYS A 107 -11.94 -0.69 0.95
N LEU A 108 -11.89 -0.09 -0.25
CA LEU A 108 -13.07 0.24 -1.02
C LEU A 108 -13.86 -1.03 -1.37
N TRP A 109 -13.19 -2.07 -1.87
CA TRP A 109 -13.83 -3.34 -2.23
C TRP A 109 -14.53 -4.02 -1.05
N ARG A 110 -13.89 -4.07 0.12
CA ARG A 110 -14.51 -4.63 1.33
C ARG A 110 -15.77 -3.86 1.70
N LYS A 111 -15.77 -2.53 1.61
CA LYS A 111 -16.97 -1.73 1.88
C LYS A 111 -18.08 -1.98 0.84
N ILE A 112 -17.73 -2.13 -0.44
CA ILE A 112 -18.68 -2.51 -1.50
C ILE A 112 -19.32 -3.87 -1.21
N GLN A 113 -18.54 -4.83 -0.70
CA GLN A 113 -19.05 -6.15 -0.29
C GLN A 113 -19.98 -6.03 0.94
N GLU A 114 -19.56 -5.28 1.96
CA GLU A 114 -20.33 -5.04 3.18
C GLU A 114 -21.71 -4.42 2.89
N LEU A 115 -21.77 -3.48 1.94
CA LEU A 115 -23.00 -2.79 1.54
C LEU A 115 -23.86 -3.57 0.51
N GLY A 116 -23.48 -4.81 0.20
CA GLY A 116 -24.22 -5.68 -0.73
C GLY A 116 -24.09 -5.31 -2.21
N LEU A 117 -23.27 -4.31 -2.57
CA LEU A 117 -23.11 -3.78 -3.93
C LEU A 117 -22.36 -4.72 -4.89
N SER A 118 -21.84 -5.85 -4.39
CA SER A 118 -21.06 -6.81 -5.20
C SER A 118 -21.84 -7.38 -6.38
N ARG A 119 -23.17 -7.54 -6.24
CA ARG A 119 -24.02 -8.06 -7.32
C ARG A 119 -24.22 -7.00 -8.41
N GLN A 120 -24.50 -5.76 -8.00
CA GLN A 120 -24.79 -4.61 -8.85
C GLN A 120 -23.53 -4.04 -9.49
N TYR A 121 -22.34 -4.34 -8.98
CA TYR A 121 -21.06 -4.00 -9.62
C TYR A 121 -20.88 -4.61 -11.03
N ARG A 122 -21.75 -5.53 -11.45
CA ARG A 122 -21.82 -6.02 -12.83
C ARG A 122 -22.46 -5.01 -13.79
N GLU A 123 -23.27 -4.10 -13.28
CA GLU A 123 -23.98 -3.09 -14.05
C GLU A 123 -23.02 -1.96 -14.46
N PRO A 124 -23.01 -1.52 -15.73
CA PRO A 124 -22.03 -0.54 -16.22
C PRO A 124 -21.99 0.77 -15.43
N GLY A 125 -23.15 1.33 -15.05
CA GLY A 125 -23.23 2.59 -14.31
C GLY A 125 -22.64 2.48 -12.90
N VAL A 126 -23.05 1.46 -12.13
CA VAL A 126 -22.50 1.17 -10.79
C VAL A 126 -20.99 0.90 -10.86
N LYS A 127 -20.57 0.09 -11.84
CA LYS A 127 -19.16 -0.22 -12.05
C LYS A 127 -18.34 1.03 -12.36
N CYS A 128 -18.82 1.87 -13.27
CA CYS A 128 -18.15 3.12 -13.65
C CYS A 128 -18.01 4.04 -12.44
N PHE A 129 -19.10 4.28 -11.72
CA PHE A 129 -19.14 5.14 -10.54
C PHE A 129 -18.14 4.68 -9.46
N VAL A 130 -18.21 3.40 -9.08
CA VAL A 130 -17.33 2.82 -8.06
C VAL A 130 -15.85 2.87 -8.47
N ARG A 131 -15.55 2.56 -9.74
CA ARG A 131 -14.16 2.61 -10.25
C ARG A 131 -13.63 4.03 -10.34
N SER A 132 -14.50 5.00 -10.61
CA SER A 132 -14.15 6.42 -10.64
C SER A 132 -13.78 6.93 -9.24
N ILE A 133 -14.50 6.50 -8.21
CA ILE A 133 -14.12 6.76 -6.81
C ILE A 133 -12.73 6.16 -6.50
N GLY A 134 -12.47 4.91 -6.93
CA GLY A 134 -11.14 4.30 -6.79
C GLY A 134 -10.04 5.04 -7.55
N ALA A 135 -10.37 5.71 -8.65
CA ALA A 135 -9.44 6.49 -9.47
C ALA A 135 -9.04 7.83 -8.84
N LEU A 136 -9.78 8.34 -7.83
CA LEU A 136 -9.42 9.58 -7.12
C LEU A 136 -8.03 9.52 -6.48
N ALA A 137 -7.54 8.32 -6.13
CA ALA A 137 -6.16 8.14 -5.66
C ALA A 137 -5.12 8.52 -6.72
N LEU A 138 -5.51 8.67 -7.98
CA LEU A 138 -4.68 9.01 -9.11
C LEU A 138 -5.13 10.31 -9.77
N VAL A 139 -5.87 11.17 -9.09
CA VAL A 139 -6.24 12.52 -9.58
C VAL A 139 -5.31 13.57 -8.95
N PRO A 140 -4.95 14.66 -9.64
CA PRO A 140 -4.23 15.76 -9.00
C PRO A 140 -4.93 16.23 -7.73
N LEU A 141 -4.18 16.44 -6.64
CA LEU A 141 -4.76 16.89 -5.37
C LEU A 141 -5.54 18.20 -5.49
N SER A 142 -5.11 19.10 -6.40
CA SER A 142 -5.77 20.38 -6.67
C SER A 142 -7.13 20.25 -7.34
N LEU A 143 -7.42 19.13 -8.00
CA LEU A 143 -8.68 18.88 -8.72
C LEU A 143 -9.56 17.86 -8.01
N MET A 144 -9.24 17.50 -6.77
CA MET A 144 -9.91 16.41 -6.06
C MET A 144 -11.39 16.69 -5.79
N ASP A 145 -11.73 17.93 -5.43
CA ASP A 145 -13.10 18.32 -5.14
C ASP A 145 -13.93 18.45 -6.44
N GLU A 146 -13.32 18.96 -7.52
CA GLU A 146 -13.93 19.00 -8.86
C GLU A 146 -14.18 17.58 -9.40
N ALA A 147 -13.19 16.69 -9.29
CA ALA A 147 -13.33 15.29 -9.66
C ALA A 147 -14.45 14.60 -8.88
N TRP A 148 -14.57 14.88 -7.57
CA TRP A 148 -15.66 14.34 -6.77
C TRP A 148 -17.03 14.82 -7.27
N LEU A 149 -17.17 16.11 -7.60
CA LEU A 149 -18.40 16.68 -8.14
C LEU A 149 -18.79 16.02 -9.47
N GLU A 150 -17.86 15.87 -10.41
CA GLU A 150 -18.13 15.22 -11.70
C GLU A 150 -18.53 13.74 -11.52
N ILE A 151 -17.83 13.00 -10.67
CA ILE A 151 -18.17 11.59 -10.36
C ILE A 151 -19.54 11.48 -9.73
N ASN A 152 -19.88 12.39 -8.80
CA ASN A 152 -21.16 12.37 -8.10
C ASN A 152 -22.33 12.72 -9.04
N ALA A 153 -22.11 13.59 -10.03
CA ALA A 153 -23.11 13.92 -11.05
C ALA A 153 -23.46 12.71 -11.95
N GLU A 154 -22.52 11.78 -12.14
CA GLU A 154 -22.74 10.52 -12.89
C GLU A 154 -23.21 9.36 -12.00
N ALA A 155 -23.53 9.61 -10.72
CA ALA A 155 -24.03 8.57 -9.83
C ALA A 155 -25.36 7.98 -10.37
N PRO A 156 -25.59 6.66 -10.18
CA PRO A 156 -26.88 6.05 -10.51
C PRO A 156 -28.07 6.81 -9.86
N SER A 157 -29.17 6.92 -10.59
CA SER A 157 -30.35 7.71 -10.18
C SER A 157 -31.01 7.17 -8.90
N THR A 158 -31.88 7.99 -8.31
CA THR A 158 -32.67 7.66 -7.11
C THR A 158 -33.54 6.42 -7.28
N ASP A 159 -33.96 6.13 -8.51
CA ASP A 159 -34.82 4.98 -8.84
C ASP A 159 -34.01 3.67 -8.95
N HIS A 160 -32.68 3.74 -8.92
CA HIS A 160 -31.82 2.57 -9.05
C HIS A 160 -31.94 1.67 -7.80
N PRO A 161 -32.09 0.34 -7.93
CA PRO A 161 -32.23 -0.58 -6.79
C PRO A 161 -31.07 -0.54 -5.79
N ALA A 162 -29.90 -0.08 -6.23
CA ALA A 162 -28.70 0.07 -5.42
C ALA A 162 -28.52 1.46 -4.79
N TYR A 163 -29.43 2.40 -5.02
CA TYR A 163 -29.26 3.82 -4.66
C TYR A 163 -28.88 4.01 -3.18
N SER A 164 -29.65 3.46 -2.24
CA SER A 164 -29.35 3.58 -0.80
C SER A 164 -27.98 3.03 -0.43
N SER A 165 -27.57 1.89 -1.00
CA SER A 165 -26.24 1.32 -0.76
C SER A 165 -25.12 2.17 -1.37
N LEU A 166 -25.38 2.82 -2.50
CA LEU A 166 -24.42 3.75 -3.13
C LEU A 166 -24.25 5.03 -2.32
N GLU A 167 -25.34 5.59 -1.77
CA GLU A 167 -25.26 6.73 -0.86
C GLU A 167 -24.47 6.38 0.41
N ASN A 168 -24.73 5.22 1.03
CA ASN A 168 -23.93 4.74 2.16
C ASN A 168 -22.43 4.57 1.79
N PHE A 169 -22.14 4.17 0.54
CA PHE A 169 -20.76 4.07 0.06
C PHE A 169 -20.13 5.45 -0.12
N LYS A 170 -20.87 6.44 -0.63
CA LYS A 170 -20.43 7.84 -0.74
C LYS A 170 -20.13 8.42 0.64
N GLU A 171 -21.05 8.30 1.60
CA GLU A 171 -20.86 8.77 2.97
C GLU A 171 -19.60 8.15 3.61
N TYR A 172 -19.44 6.83 3.46
CA TYR A 172 -18.21 6.16 3.90
C TYR A 172 -16.97 6.77 3.26
N PHE A 173 -16.99 6.99 1.94
CA PHE A 173 -15.83 7.52 1.23
C PHE A 173 -15.49 8.94 1.66
N ILE A 174 -16.50 9.80 1.77
CA ILE A 174 -16.38 11.19 2.24
C ILE A 174 -15.76 11.20 3.65
N HIS A 175 -16.42 10.56 4.62
CA HIS A 175 -16.01 10.62 6.01
C HIS A 175 -14.69 9.89 6.31
N THR A 176 -14.31 8.91 5.49
CA THR A 176 -13.07 8.14 5.71
C THR A 176 -11.89 8.73 4.96
N TRP A 177 -12.07 9.14 3.70
CA TRP A 177 -10.95 9.43 2.79
C TRP A 177 -10.86 10.91 2.39
N LEU A 178 -12.00 11.57 2.14
CA LEU A 178 -12.00 12.97 1.68
C LEU A 178 -11.93 13.98 2.83
N GLU A 179 -12.65 13.70 3.93
CA GLU A 179 -12.88 14.62 5.06
C GLU A 179 -12.29 14.10 6.39
N ASN A 180 -11.24 13.27 6.32
CA ASN A 180 -10.53 12.78 7.50
C ASN A 180 -9.04 13.15 7.48
N PRO A 181 -8.68 14.45 7.46
CA PRO A 181 -7.28 14.87 7.40
C PRO A 181 -6.47 14.42 8.61
N SER A 182 -7.12 14.20 9.75
CA SER A 182 -6.45 13.79 10.98
C SER A 182 -5.92 12.35 10.93
N VAL A 183 -6.64 11.42 10.30
CA VAL A 183 -6.23 10.02 10.20
C VAL A 183 -5.68 9.72 8.82
N PHE A 184 -6.46 10.02 7.77
CA PHE A 184 -6.18 9.70 6.37
C PHE A 184 -6.18 10.97 5.50
N PRO A 185 -5.19 11.86 5.65
CA PRO A 185 -5.09 13.02 4.78
C PRO A 185 -5.01 12.61 3.31
N ARG A 186 -5.57 13.41 2.40
CA ARG A 186 -5.59 13.13 0.95
C ARG A 186 -4.20 12.82 0.39
N THR A 187 -3.17 13.48 0.92
CA THR A 187 -1.77 13.21 0.57
C THR A 187 -1.28 11.81 0.93
N LEU A 188 -1.87 11.12 1.91
CA LEU A 188 -1.50 9.76 2.32
C LEU A 188 -1.84 8.74 1.23
N TRP A 189 -3.07 8.77 0.72
CA TRP A 189 -3.60 7.76 -0.21
C TRP A 189 -3.53 8.20 -1.68
N ASN A 190 -3.15 9.44 -1.96
CA ASN A 190 -2.94 9.92 -3.32
C ASN A 190 -1.55 9.53 -3.89
N HIS A 191 -1.58 9.09 -5.14
CA HIS A 191 -0.46 8.59 -5.94
C HIS A 191 -0.41 9.21 -7.34
N TYR A 192 -1.08 10.36 -7.57
CA TYR A 192 -0.97 11.04 -8.86
C TYR A 192 0.50 11.37 -9.20
N GLY A 193 0.88 11.17 -10.46
CA GLY A 193 2.26 11.33 -10.94
C GLY A 193 3.28 10.31 -10.39
N LYS A 194 2.87 9.33 -9.57
CA LYS A 194 3.78 8.29 -9.03
C LYS A 194 3.70 7.02 -9.87
N PHE A 195 4.68 6.79 -10.75
CA PHE A 195 4.70 5.63 -11.66
C PHE A 195 5.58 4.46 -11.22
N GLU A 196 6.26 4.58 -10.08
CA GLU A 196 7.11 3.53 -9.53
C GLU A 196 6.28 2.58 -8.64
N SER A 197 6.67 2.39 -7.39
CA SER A 197 6.02 1.44 -6.48
C SER A 197 4.84 2.08 -5.75
N ARG A 198 3.64 2.08 -6.36
CA ARG A 198 2.40 2.48 -5.68
C ARG A 198 1.84 1.41 -4.73
N THR A 199 2.36 0.18 -4.83
CA THR A 199 1.84 -0.97 -4.10
C THR A 199 2.93 -1.71 -3.33
N THR A 200 2.51 -2.51 -2.34
CA THR A 200 3.34 -3.39 -1.52
C THR A 200 3.37 -4.82 -2.06
N ASN A 201 3.03 -5.05 -3.33
CA ASN A 201 2.90 -6.39 -3.93
C ASN A 201 4.13 -7.29 -3.71
N HIS A 202 5.34 -6.70 -3.69
CA HIS A 202 6.57 -7.43 -3.40
C HIS A 202 6.61 -7.96 -1.97
N VAL A 203 6.15 -7.17 -1.00
CA VAL A 203 6.08 -7.55 0.42
C VAL A 203 5.03 -8.65 0.62
N GLU A 204 3.87 -8.53 -0.01
CA GLU A 204 2.81 -9.55 0.03
C GLU A 204 3.24 -10.85 -0.65
N GLY A 205 3.87 -10.75 -1.82
CA GLY A 205 4.44 -11.91 -2.52
C GLY A 205 5.51 -12.61 -1.68
N TRP A 206 6.31 -11.84 -0.94
CA TRP A 206 7.27 -12.37 0.03
C TRP A 206 6.57 -13.05 1.22
N HIS A 207 5.52 -12.45 1.81
CA HIS A 207 4.72 -13.09 2.85
C HIS A 207 4.11 -14.41 2.37
N GLN A 208 3.59 -14.45 1.14
CA GLN A 208 3.06 -15.67 0.54
C GLN A 208 4.15 -16.73 0.40
N ALA A 209 5.33 -16.37 -0.10
CA ALA A 209 6.46 -17.29 -0.23
C ALA A 209 6.86 -17.89 1.12
N ILE A 210 6.89 -17.09 2.18
CA ILE A 210 7.21 -17.56 3.54
C ILE A 210 6.11 -18.44 4.11
N ASN A 211 4.84 -18.07 3.93
CA ASN A 211 3.71 -18.90 4.34
C ASN A 211 3.80 -20.29 3.70
N THR A 212 4.16 -20.36 2.42
CA THR A 212 4.38 -21.61 1.69
C THR A 212 5.62 -22.36 2.20
N ALA A 213 6.72 -21.67 2.42
CA ALA A 213 7.97 -22.28 2.89
C ALA A 213 7.87 -22.89 4.30
N LEU A 214 7.03 -22.31 5.18
CA LEU A 214 6.75 -22.92 6.48
C LEU A 214 5.84 -24.16 6.36
N GLY A 215 4.93 -24.18 5.38
CA GLY A 215 4.05 -25.32 5.10
C GLY A 215 2.95 -25.58 6.14
N LYS A 216 2.90 -24.84 7.25
CA LYS A 216 1.91 -24.97 8.31
C LYS A 216 1.49 -23.63 8.92
N LYS A 217 0.38 -23.63 9.67
CA LYS A 217 -0.05 -22.48 10.48
C LYS A 217 0.70 -22.50 11.82
N HIS A 218 1.12 -21.33 12.30
CA HIS A 218 1.77 -21.11 13.59
C HIS A 218 3.01 -21.99 13.83
N GLY A 219 4.15 -21.60 13.25
CA GLY A 219 5.43 -22.21 13.56
C GLY A 219 5.86 -21.91 14.99
N ASN A 220 6.60 -22.81 15.63
CA ASN A 220 7.24 -22.49 16.90
C ASN A 220 8.38 -21.47 16.68
N ILE A 221 8.89 -20.87 17.75
CA ILE A 221 9.88 -19.80 17.64
C ILE A 221 11.16 -20.23 16.90
N TYR A 222 11.63 -21.47 17.12
CA TYR A 222 12.83 -22.00 16.47
C TYR A 222 12.63 -22.20 14.97
N GLU A 223 11.45 -22.66 14.55
CA GLU A 223 11.09 -22.81 13.14
C GLU A 223 11.05 -21.47 12.43
N ILE A 224 10.51 -20.45 13.09
CA ILE A 224 10.43 -19.09 12.54
C ILE A 224 11.81 -18.47 12.44
N ILE A 225 12.64 -18.57 13.48
CA ILE A 225 14.03 -18.07 13.42
C ILE A 225 14.80 -18.78 12.30
N SER A 226 14.74 -20.10 12.22
CA SER A 226 15.39 -20.89 11.16
C SER A 226 14.91 -20.48 9.76
N LEU A 227 13.61 -20.23 9.61
CA LEU A 227 13.04 -19.76 8.34
C LEU A 227 13.55 -18.38 7.97
N LEU A 228 13.58 -17.43 8.91
CA LEU A 228 14.06 -16.07 8.69
C LEU A 228 15.56 -16.05 8.38
N GLN A 229 16.36 -16.90 9.02
CA GLN A 229 17.79 -17.05 8.71
C GLN A 229 18.02 -17.56 7.28
N ARG A 230 17.26 -18.57 6.83
CA ARG A 230 17.33 -19.04 5.44
C ARG A 230 16.91 -17.95 4.44
N GLN A 231 15.90 -17.16 4.78
CA GLN A 231 15.48 -16.02 3.95
C GLN A 231 16.59 -14.96 3.88
N GLN A 232 17.19 -14.61 5.03
CA GLN A 232 18.30 -13.68 5.07
C GLN A 232 19.47 -14.14 4.18
N GLN A 233 19.89 -15.41 4.32
CA GLN A 233 20.97 -15.97 3.50
C GLN A 233 20.66 -15.86 2.00
N LYS A 234 19.45 -16.23 1.59
CA LYS A 234 19.02 -16.09 0.18
C LYS A 234 19.12 -14.65 -0.32
N PHE A 235 18.67 -13.67 0.46
CA PHE A 235 18.74 -12.27 0.05
C PHE A 235 20.17 -11.73 0.07
N GLU A 236 21.04 -12.22 0.94
CA GLU A 236 22.47 -11.88 0.92
C GLU A 236 23.15 -12.38 -0.36
N GLU A 237 22.81 -13.60 -0.80
CA GLU A 237 23.26 -14.15 -2.09
C GLU A 237 22.73 -13.32 -3.27
N ASP A 238 21.44 -12.97 -3.28
CA ASP A 238 20.84 -12.10 -4.29
C ASP A 238 21.54 -10.72 -4.34
N MET A 239 21.81 -10.11 -3.18
CA MET A 239 22.53 -8.83 -3.09
C MET A 239 23.94 -8.93 -3.66
N LEU A 240 24.65 -10.03 -3.42
CA LEU A 240 25.98 -10.25 -3.96
C LEU A 240 25.94 -10.35 -5.49
N GLN A 241 25.00 -11.13 -6.04
CA GLN A 241 24.82 -11.24 -7.49
C GLN A 241 24.54 -9.89 -8.14
N LEU A 242 23.69 -9.05 -7.52
CA LEU A 242 23.41 -7.70 -8.01
C LEU A 242 24.66 -6.81 -8.03
N ARG A 243 25.49 -6.87 -6.97
CA ARG A 243 26.76 -6.13 -6.92
C ARG A 243 27.74 -6.57 -8.00
N MET A 244 27.69 -7.83 -8.41
CA MET A 244 28.49 -8.39 -9.51
C MET A 244 27.94 -8.07 -10.90
N GLY A 245 26.92 -7.19 -11.02
CA GLY A 245 26.30 -6.84 -12.30
C GLY A 245 25.15 -7.76 -12.73
N GLY A 246 24.68 -8.62 -11.83
CA GLY A 246 23.44 -9.37 -12.00
C GLY A 246 22.24 -8.45 -12.20
N LYS A 247 21.21 -8.96 -12.88
CA LYS A 247 19.98 -8.19 -13.14
C LYS A 247 18.95 -8.46 -12.04
N PRO A 248 18.23 -7.43 -11.56
CA PRO A 248 17.15 -7.64 -10.60
C PRO A 248 16.01 -8.47 -11.20
N PRO A 249 15.15 -9.05 -10.34
CA PRO A 249 13.96 -9.75 -10.77
C PRO A 249 13.14 -8.87 -11.71
N ARG A 250 12.68 -9.46 -12.82
CA ARG A 250 11.83 -8.74 -13.77
C ARG A 250 10.54 -8.32 -13.09
N LYS A 251 10.13 -7.06 -13.30
CA LYS A 251 8.80 -6.62 -12.88
C LYS A 251 7.75 -7.40 -13.67
N SER A 252 6.57 -7.56 -13.06
CA SER A 252 5.45 -8.21 -13.76
C SER A 252 5.07 -7.40 -15.00
N LYS A 253 4.97 -8.06 -16.16
CA LYS A 253 4.52 -7.44 -17.41
C LYS A 253 3.19 -6.71 -17.25
N LYS A 254 2.28 -7.26 -16.42
CA LYS A 254 0.99 -6.63 -16.11
C LYS A 254 1.17 -5.28 -15.42
N PHE A 255 2.13 -5.18 -14.49
CA PHE A 255 2.43 -3.96 -13.76
C PHE A 255 3.12 -2.92 -14.65
N GLU A 256 4.07 -3.34 -15.48
CA GLU A 256 4.73 -2.49 -16.47
C GLU A 256 3.72 -1.91 -17.46
N GLU A 257 2.82 -2.75 -17.98
CA GLU A 257 1.78 -2.32 -18.92
C GLU A 257 0.79 -1.35 -18.27
N LEU A 258 0.36 -1.62 -17.03
CA LEU A 258 -0.48 -0.69 -16.29
C LEU A 258 0.21 0.66 -16.10
N ASN A 259 1.48 0.68 -15.71
CA ASN A 259 2.25 1.92 -15.57
C ASN A 259 2.39 2.67 -16.89
N ARG A 260 2.63 1.95 -17.99
CA ARG A 260 2.71 2.53 -19.32
C ARG A 260 1.40 3.22 -19.70
N LYS A 261 0.26 2.55 -19.51
CA LYS A 261 -1.07 3.13 -19.77
C LYS A 261 -1.36 4.36 -18.89
N LEU A 262 -1.06 4.27 -17.59
CA LEU A 262 -1.29 5.39 -16.67
C LEU A 262 -0.46 6.62 -17.05
N ARG A 263 0.77 6.46 -17.54
CA ARG A 263 1.58 7.58 -18.04
C ARG A 263 0.92 8.26 -19.23
N VAL A 264 0.46 7.47 -20.21
CA VAL A 264 -0.25 7.99 -21.39
C VAL A 264 -1.51 8.74 -20.97
N PHE A 265 -2.30 8.21 -20.04
CA PHE A 265 -3.49 8.90 -19.56
C PHE A 265 -3.17 10.22 -18.86
N VAL A 266 -2.11 10.24 -18.03
CA VAL A 266 -1.66 11.48 -17.38
C VAL A 266 -1.17 12.49 -18.40
N GLU A 267 -0.41 12.06 -19.42
CA GLU A 267 0.07 12.93 -20.49
C GLU A 267 -1.08 13.54 -21.30
N HIS A 268 -2.05 12.72 -21.73
CA HIS A 268 -3.23 13.21 -22.45
C HIS A 268 -4.03 14.20 -21.60
N PHE A 269 -4.12 13.97 -20.29
CA PHE A 269 -4.82 14.86 -19.37
C PHE A 269 -4.05 16.19 -19.16
N GLU A 270 -2.74 16.12 -18.89
CA GLU A 270 -1.88 17.30 -18.71
C GLU A 270 -1.76 18.16 -19.98
N THR A 271 -1.91 17.55 -21.16
CA THR A 271 -1.93 18.24 -22.46
C THR A 271 -3.33 18.68 -22.91
N ASN A 272 -4.34 18.57 -22.03
CA ASN A 272 -5.73 18.94 -22.28
C ASN A 272 -6.38 18.23 -23.49
N GLN A 273 -5.91 17.02 -23.84
CA GLN A 273 -6.51 16.21 -24.90
C GLN A 273 -7.78 15.50 -24.43
N VAL A 274 -7.94 15.30 -23.12
CA VAL A 274 -9.11 14.69 -22.49
C VAL A 274 -9.55 15.54 -21.30
N SER A 275 -10.86 15.52 -21.00
CA SER A 275 -11.39 16.17 -19.78
C SER A 275 -11.05 15.39 -18.51
N LEU A 276 -11.31 16.01 -17.35
CA LEU A 276 -11.10 15.38 -16.04
C LEU A 276 -11.91 14.09 -15.89
N ILE A 277 -13.21 14.10 -16.19
CA ILE A 277 -14.03 12.88 -16.13
C ILE A 277 -13.56 11.79 -17.10
N GLN A 278 -13.13 12.14 -18.32
CA GLN A 278 -12.60 11.17 -19.29
C GLN A 278 -11.30 10.53 -18.80
N TYR A 279 -10.43 11.31 -18.16
CA TYR A 279 -9.24 10.82 -17.49
C TYR A 279 -9.58 9.85 -16.35
N ILE A 280 -10.51 10.24 -15.47
CA ILE A 280 -10.97 9.44 -14.33
C ILE A 280 -11.51 8.09 -14.79
N HIS A 281 -12.38 8.07 -15.81
CA HIS A 281 -12.90 6.82 -16.38
C HIS A 281 -11.78 5.95 -16.91
N SER A 282 -10.87 6.51 -17.72
CA SER A 282 -9.75 5.78 -18.33
C SER A 282 -8.86 5.11 -17.27
N VAL A 283 -8.53 5.84 -16.21
CA VAL A 283 -7.77 5.32 -15.08
C VAL A 283 -8.57 4.26 -14.31
N GLY A 284 -9.80 4.58 -13.92
CA GLY A 284 -10.68 3.71 -13.15
C GLY A 284 -10.88 2.35 -13.83
N PHE A 285 -11.08 2.31 -15.14
CA PHE A 285 -11.21 1.07 -15.91
C PHE A 285 -9.94 0.23 -16.01
N ASN A 286 -8.78 0.77 -15.67
CA ASN A 286 -7.52 0.02 -15.61
C ASN A 286 -7.10 -0.38 -14.18
N LEU A 287 -7.79 0.10 -13.13
CA LEU A 287 -7.54 -0.30 -11.75
C LEU A 287 -8.15 -1.67 -11.40
N SER A 288 -7.48 -2.46 -10.59
CA SER A 288 -8.05 -3.69 -10.03
C SER A 288 -8.45 -3.47 -8.57
N PHE A 289 -9.69 -3.79 -8.25
CA PHE A 289 -10.15 -4.04 -6.88
C PHE A 289 -9.75 -5.46 -6.46
#